data_AF-A0A369QEQ8-F1
#
_entry.id   AF-A0A369QEQ8-F1
#
_cell.length_a   1.000
_cell.length_b   1.000
_cell.length_c   1.000
_cell.angle_alpha   90.00
_cell.angle_beta   90.00
_cell.angle_gamma   90.00
#
_symmetry.space_group_name_H-M   'P 1'
#
loop_
_entity.id
_entity.type
_entity.pdbx_description
1 polymer ?
#
loop_
_entity_poly.entity_id
_entity_poly.type
_entity_poly.pdbx_seq_one_letter_code
_entity_poly.pdbx_strand_id
1 'polypeptide(L)'
;MIARRIMALLCLPAAFISGFAALTVSRGQTVPMVAETGARFDGTAIGKIMRRLAEPAPSGTDAKPRVFDASDDLMLKLAIASEPLNHPAHKAYAAALRSQGDARYVPFVAAITAARPRTPSFIAMSLEQAALRGDLPEAFRLLNRMTLVRPNLAREFTPALLSEMEAAPASLELAANLEVAPAWSPIFLGMAADRPKLLPMIARARIQADGKLVSNPAVDAKLVKRLASLNDYDTAWQIYKIGHPDAVLGGFQFMSENEPFEWQLQENGNQSVSLGRDNSIEIDMLNGGGWAARQTVKLDQGKWRLRADLDRTGSGTQEIVISAQCATGGEEIEIARLGPRAEKLDARLFVNGGCPYQTIEISTERSFGLMATVVTLSDLEITR
;
A
#
# COMPACT_ATOMS: atom_id res chain seq x y z
N MET A 1 9.92 -68.32 -30.73
CA MET A 1 11.23 -67.61 -30.69
C MET A 1 11.23 -66.30 -31.49
N ILE A 2 10.57 -66.25 -32.65
CA ILE A 2 10.50 -65.06 -33.53
C ILE A 2 9.77 -63.88 -32.87
N ALA A 3 8.62 -64.10 -32.21
CA ALA A 3 7.86 -63.04 -31.53
C ALA A 3 8.65 -62.31 -30.43
N ARG A 4 9.49 -63.02 -29.65
CA ARG A 4 10.38 -62.40 -28.65
C ARG A 4 11.47 -61.54 -29.28
N ARG A 5 11.99 -61.94 -30.44
CA ARG A 5 12.99 -61.16 -31.18
C ARG A 5 12.39 -59.89 -31.78
N ILE A 6 11.16 -59.98 -32.30
CA ILE A 6 10.42 -58.82 -32.82
C ILE A 6 10.09 -57.84 -31.69
N MET A 7 9.64 -58.33 -30.53
CA MET A 7 9.36 -57.49 -29.38
C MET A 7 10.61 -56.80 -28.83
N ALA A 8 11.75 -57.51 -28.75
CA ALA A 8 13.03 -56.92 -28.35
C ALA A 8 13.52 -55.86 -29.34
N LEU A 9 13.30 -56.06 -30.65
CA LEU A 9 13.66 -55.09 -31.68
C LEU A 9 12.81 -53.82 -31.62
N LEU A 10 11.56 -53.90 -31.16
CA LEU A 10 10.66 -52.74 -30.98
C LEU A 10 10.92 -52.01 -29.66
N CYS A 11 11.33 -52.70 -28.60
CA CYS A 11 11.62 -52.08 -27.31
C CYS A 11 12.92 -51.26 -27.30
N LEU A 12 13.93 -51.64 -28.08
CA LEU A 12 15.21 -50.91 -28.18
C LEU A 12 15.07 -49.46 -28.67
N PRO A 13 14.39 -49.15 -29.80
CA PRO A 13 14.19 -47.78 -30.24
C PRO A 13 13.29 -46.98 -29.29
N ALA A 14 12.27 -47.61 -28.69
CA ALA A 14 11.45 -46.95 -27.68
C ALA A 14 12.25 -46.55 -26.42
N ALA A 15 13.12 -47.44 -25.95
CA ALA A 15 14.04 -47.17 -24.84
C ALA A 15 15.03 -46.06 -25.19
N PHE A 16 15.59 -46.08 -26.41
CA PHE A 16 16.50 -45.03 -26.88
C PHE A 16 15.80 -43.66 -26.97
N ILE A 17 14.59 -43.60 -27.53
CA ILE A 17 13.78 -42.37 -27.61
C ILE A 17 13.45 -41.84 -26.21
N SER A 18 13.03 -42.71 -25.28
CA SER A 18 12.73 -42.32 -23.90
C SER A 18 13.96 -41.84 -23.13
N GLY A 19 15.10 -42.52 -23.29
CA GLY A 19 16.38 -42.14 -22.68
C GLY A 19 16.88 -40.82 -23.22
N PHE A 20 16.74 -40.59 -24.54
CA PHE A 20 17.10 -39.32 -25.17
C PHE A 20 16.22 -38.18 -24.69
N ALA A 21 14.89 -38.37 -24.63
CA ALA A 21 13.96 -37.39 -24.07
C ALA A 21 14.30 -37.02 -22.61
N ALA A 22 14.60 -38.01 -21.77
CA ALA A 22 15.02 -37.77 -20.39
C ALA A 22 16.33 -36.98 -20.30
N LEU A 23 17.29 -37.25 -21.21
CA LEU A 23 18.57 -36.54 -21.28
C LEU A 23 18.39 -35.09 -21.73
N THR A 24 17.46 -34.83 -22.65
CA THR A 24 17.07 -33.49 -23.09
C THR A 24 16.43 -32.69 -21.96
N VAL A 25 15.54 -33.29 -21.16
CA VAL A 25 14.94 -32.63 -20.00
C VAL A 25 15.98 -32.28 -18.93
N SER A 26 16.90 -33.22 -18.66
CA SER A 26 17.94 -33.09 -17.60
C SER A 26 19.08 -32.14 -17.97
N ARG A 27 19.61 -32.25 -19.20
CA ARG A 27 20.84 -31.53 -19.63
C ARG A 27 20.61 -30.47 -20.70
N GLY A 28 19.41 -30.34 -21.24
CA GLY A 28 19.10 -29.32 -22.25
C GLY A 28 19.31 -27.88 -21.76
N GLN A 29 19.38 -27.65 -20.45
CA GLN A 29 19.71 -26.32 -19.91
C GLN A 29 21.20 -25.97 -20.01
N THR A 30 22.09 -26.96 -19.98
CA THR A 30 23.56 -26.79 -19.94
C THR A 30 24.22 -27.08 -21.29
N VAL A 31 23.60 -27.87 -22.15
CA VAL A 31 24.16 -28.26 -23.46
C VAL A 31 23.17 -27.90 -24.58
N PRO A 32 23.35 -26.76 -25.29
CA PRO A 32 22.43 -26.28 -26.33
C PRO A 32 22.17 -27.30 -27.44
N MET A 33 23.20 -28.03 -27.86
CA MET A 33 23.11 -29.06 -28.92
C MET A 33 22.18 -30.22 -28.53
N VAL A 34 22.17 -30.62 -27.25
CA VAL A 34 21.27 -31.68 -26.74
C VAL A 34 19.83 -31.18 -26.68
N ALA A 35 19.63 -29.90 -26.35
CA ALA A 35 18.32 -29.26 -26.37
C ALA A 35 17.74 -29.21 -27.79
N GLU A 36 18.55 -28.79 -28.77
CA GLU A 36 18.13 -28.64 -30.17
C GLU A 36 17.79 -29.98 -30.83
N THR A 37 18.59 -31.02 -30.57
CA THR A 37 18.36 -32.36 -31.13
C THR A 37 17.16 -33.05 -30.48
N GLY A 38 16.99 -32.89 -29.16
CA GLY A 38 15.89 -33.48 -28.41
C GLY A 38 14.56 -32.75 -28.55
N ALA A 39 14.58 -31.45 -28.85
CA ALA A 39 13.38 -30.65 -29.08
C ALA A 39 12.46 -31.24 -30.16
N ARG A 40 13.00 -31.95 -31.15
CA ARG A 40 12.19 -32.59 -32.20
C ARG A 40 11.23 -33.67 -31.67
N PHE A 41 11.45 -34.16 -30.45
CA PHE A 41 10.69 -35.27 -29.86
C PHE A 41 10.05 -34.94 -28.50
N ASP A 42 10.35 -33.76 -27.95
CA ASP A 42 9.90 -33.32 -26.62
C ASP A 42 9.33 -31.91 -26.72
N GLY A 43 8.01 -31.79 -26.54
CA GLY A 43 7.32 -30.51 -26.58
C GLY A 43 7.84 -29.59 -25.49
N THR A 44 8.18 -30.12 -24.30
CA THR A 44 8.74 -29.33 -23.18
C THR A 44 10.07 -28.71 -23.54
N ALA A 45 10.93 -29.41 -24.29
CA ALA A 45 12.19 -28.87 -24.77
C ALA A 45 11.98 -27.73 -25.79
N ILE A 46 11.09 -27.90 -26.77
CA ILE A 46 10.69 -26.81 -27.70
C ILE A 46 10.19 -25.61 -26.90
N GLY A 47 9.25 -25.83 -25.98
CA GLY A 47 8.65 -24.77 -25.18
C GLY A 47 9.69 -23.99 -24.37
N LYS A 48 10.70 -24.66 -23.79
CA LYS A 48 11.78 -24.01 -23.04
C LYS A 48 12.69 -23.18 -23.95
N ILE A 49 13.08 -23.71 -25.11
CA ILE A 49 13.91 -23.00 -26.10
C ILE A 49 13.17 -21.75 -26.58
N MET A 50 11.93 -21.92 -27.04
CA MET A 50 11.12 -20.82 -27.56
C MET A 50 10.82 -19.78 -26.49
N ARG A 51 10.61 -20.18 -25.24
CA ARG A 51 10.43 -19.23 -24.13
C ARG A 51 11.69 -18.39 -23.91
N ARG A 52 12.88 -18.98 -23.96
CA ARG A 52 14.15 -18.22 -23.85
C ARG A 52 14.32 -17.23 -25.00
N LEU A 53 13.89 -17.61 -26.21
CA LEU A 53 13.90 -16.71 -27.38
C LEU A 53 12.84 -15.60 -27.26
N ALA A 54 11.75 -15.85 -26.53
CA ALA A 54 10.67 -14.89 -26.30
C ALA A 54 10.94 -13.90 -25.17
N GLU A 55 11.68 -14.31 -24.13
CA GLU A 55 11.95 -13.47 -22.97
C GLU A 55 12.96 -12.37 -23.34
N PRO A 56 12.68 -11.10 -23.01
CA PRO A 56 13.63 -10.01 -23.26
C PRO A 56 14.93 -10.32 -22.52
N ALA A 57 16.06 -10.01 -23.17
CA ALA A 57 17.36 -10.28 -22.59
C ALA A 57 17.52 -9.51 -21.26
N PRO A 58 18.27 -10.06 -20.28
CA PRO A 58 18.47 -9.39 -19.00
C PRO A 58 19.06 -7.98 -19.21
N SER A 59 18.61 -7.05 -18.37
CA SER A 59 18.98 -5.63 -18.42
C SER A 59 20.50 -5.44 -18.56
N GLY A 60 20.93 -4.72 -19.60
CA GLY A 60 22.35 -4.50 -19.92
C GLY A 60 22.83 -5.15 -21.22
N THR A 61 21.94 -5.84 -21.94
CA THR A 61 22.20 -6.34 -23.29
C THR A 61 21.22 -5.70 -24.28
N ASP A 62 21.72 -5.07 -25.34
CA ASP A 62 20.90 -4.47 -26.43
C ASP A 62 20.19 -5.52 -27.31
N ALA A 63 20.06 -6.75 -26.82
CA ALA A 63 19.43 -7.84 -27.54
C ALA A 63 17.91 -7.59 -27.62
N LYS A 64 17.47 -7.15 -28.80
CA LYS A 64 16.05 -7.02 -29.12
C LYS A 64 15.37 -8.39 -29.06
N PRO A 65 14.11 -8.47 -28.59
CA PRO A 65 13.31 -9.70 -28.69
C PRO A 65 13.32 -10.22 -30.13
N ARG A 66 13.53 -11.52 -30.31
CA ARG A 66 13.45 -12.14 -31.65
C ARG A 66 12.02 -12.06 -32.16
N VAL A 67 11.85 -11.67 -33.42
CA VAL A 67 10.57 -11.76 -34.13
C VAL A 67 10.30 -13.23 -34.44
N PHE A 68 9.15 -13.73 -34.01
CA PHE A 68 8.70 -15.09 -34.30
C PHE A 68 8.20 -15.19 -35.73
N ASP A 69 8.61 -16.22 -36.46
CA ASP A 69 8.14 -16.51 -37.82
C ASP A 69 7.06 -17.60 -37.87
N ALA A 70 6.59 -17.94 -39.08
CA ALA A 70 5.55 -18.95 -39.28
C ALA A 70 6.01 -20.38 -38.89
N SER A 71 7.31 -20.67 -38.99
CA SER A 71 7.87 -21.95 -38.57
C SER A 71 7.86 -22.08 -37.05
N ASP A 72 8.13 -20.96 -36.36
CA ASP A 72 8.09 -20.90 -34.91
C ASP A 72 6.65 -21.10 -34.36
N ASP A 73 5.63 -20.50 -35.00
CA ASP A 73 4.20 -20.69 -34.67
C ASP A 73 3.77 -22.16 -34.85
N LEU A 74 4.18 -22.81 -35.94
CA LEU A 74 3.88 -24.23 -36.18
C LEU A 74 4.53 -25.12 -35.10
N MET A 75 5.80 -24.88 -34.77
CA MET A 75 6.52 -25.63 -33.73
C MET A 75 5.87 -25.49 -32.36
N LEU A 76 5.42 -24.28 -32.00
CA LEU A 76 4.72 -24.03 -30.74
C LEU A 76 3.35 -24.72 -30.69
N LYS A 77 2.58 -24.69 -31.79
CA LYS A 77 1.31 -25.42 -31.89
C LYS A 77 1.49 -26.93 -31.76
N LEU A 78 2.50 -27.49 -32.42
CA LEU A 78 2.84 -28.91 -32.30
C LEU A 78 3.23 -29.27 -30.86
N ALA A 79 4.07 -28.45 -30.21
CA ALA A 79 4.47 -28.67 -28.82
C ALA A 79 3.29 -28.58 -27.83
N ILE A 80 2.32 -27.70 -28.09
CA ILE A 80 1.08 -27.61 -27.30
C ILE A 80 0.17 -28.82 -27.56
N ALA A 81 0.06 -29.26 -28.82
CA ALA A 81 -0.78 -30.39 -29.19
C ALA A 81 -0.23 -31.72 -28.63
N SER A 82 1.09 -31.90 -28.63
CA SER A 82 1.74 -33.08 -28.08
C SER A 82 1.69 -33.11 -26.55
N GLU A 83 1.83 -31.94 -25.91
CA GLU A 83 1.82 -31.79 -24.46
C GLU A 83 0.91 -30.63 -24.02
N PRO A 84 -0.41 -30.86 -23.90
CA PRO A 84 -1.36 -29.82 -23.53
C PRO A 84 -1.06 -29.16 -22.16
N LEU A 85 -0.28 -29.83 -21.31
CA LEU A 85 0.16 -29.35 -20.00
C LEU A 85 1.49 -28.59 -19.99
N ASN A 86 2.16 -28.43 -21.13
CA ASN A 86 3.46 -27.76 -21.26
C ASN A 86 3.37 -26.23 -21.12
N HIS A 87 3.59 -25.73 -19.90
CA HIS A 87 3.55 -24.31 -19.60
C HIS A 87 4.54 -23.46 -20.42
N PRO A 88 5.83 -23.83 -20.55
CA PRO A 88 6.78 -23.09 -21.39
C PRO A 88 6.31 -22.84 -22.82
N ALA A 89 5.73 -23.86 -23.49
CA ALA A 89 5.22 -23.70 -24.85
C ALA A 89 4.07 -22.69 -24.93
N HIS A 90 3.11 -22.76 -23.99
CA HIS A 90 2.01 -21.79 -23.92
C HIS A 90 2.50 -20.36 -23.65
N LYS A 91 3.49 -20.17 -22.78
CA LYS A 91 4.11 -18.86 -22.54
C LYS A 91 4.77 -18.30 -23.80
N ALA A 92 5.56 -19.13 -24.49
CA ALA A 92 6.23 -18.73 -25.72
C ALA A 92 5.21 -18.38 -26.81
N TYR A 93 4.13 -19.16 -26.91
CA TYR A 93 3.03 -18.88 -27.84
C TYR A 93 2.33 -17.55 -27.55
N ALA A 94 1.99 -17.29 -26.28
CA ALA A 94 1.42 -16.01 -25.88
C ALA A 94 2.34 -14.83 -26.20
N ALA A 95 3.65 -14.99 -25.98
CA ALA A 95 4.64 -13.95 -26.30
C ALA A 95 4.77 -13.71 -27.81
N ALA A 96 4.75 -14.77 -28.62
CA ALA A 96 4.75 -14.66 -30.08
C ALA A 96 3.52 -13.93 -30.61
N LEU A 97 2.32 -14.28 -30.11
CA LEU A 97 1.08 -13.58 -30.47
C LEU A 97 1.15 -12.10 -30.07
N ARG A 98 1.66 -11.78 -28.88
CA ARG A 98 1.78 -10.39 -28.40
C ARG A 98 2.75 -9.58 -29.25
N SER A 99 3.93 -10.11 -29.57
CA SER A 99 4.95 -9.38 -30.33
C SER A 99 4.53 -9.09 -31.78
N GLN A 100 3.67 -9.93 -32.34
CA GLN A 100 3.09 -9.74 -33.66
C GLN A 100 1.84 -8.84 -33.65
N GLY A 101 1.35 -8.41 -32.48
CA GLY A 101 0.08 -7.68 -32.37
C GLY A 101 -1.13 -8.52 -32.80
N ASP A 102 -1.05 -9.85 -32.68
CA ASP A 102 -2.06 -10.77 -33.17
C ASP A 102 -3.34 -10.71 -32.33
N ALA A 103 -4.49 -10.54 -32.99
CA ALA A 103 -5.80 -10.46 -32.35
C ALA A 103 -6.15 -11.69 -31.50
N ARG A 104 -5.52 -12.85 -31.76
CA ARG A 104 -5.70 -14.09 -30.99
C ARG A 104 -5.04 -14.03 -29.61
N TYR A 105 -4.15 -13.07 -29.34
CA TYR A 105 -3.43 -12.97 -28.06
C TYR A 105 -4.40 -12.94 -26.87
N VAL A 106 -5.36 -12.01 -26.89
CA VAL A 106 -6.33 -11.83 -25.80
C VAL A 106 -7.19 -13.08 -25.55
N PRO A 107 -7.89 -13.65 -26.54
CA PRO A 107 -8.69 -14.85 -26.32
C PRO A 107 -7.84 -16.07 -25.94
N PHE A 108 -6.61 -16.20 -26.45
CA PHE A 108 -5.70 -17.28 -26.05
C PHE A 108 -5.31 -17.18 -24.57
N VAL A 109 -4.88 -16.00 -24.12
CA VAL A 109 -4.50 -15.74 -22.72
C VAL A 109 -5.68 -15.96 -21.78
N ALA A 110 -6.88 -15.51 -22.16
CA ALA A 110 -8.09 -15.75 -21.38
C ALA A 110 -8.41 -17.26 -21.27
N ALA A 111 -8.38 -17.99 -22.39
CA ALA A 111 -8.66 -19.42 -22.43
C ALA A 111 -7.66 -20.23 -21.58
N ILE A 112 -6.36 -19.94 -21.69
CA ILE A 112 -5.35 -20.67 -20.90
C ILE A 112 -5.41 -20.32 -19.41
N THR A 113 -5.77 -19.09 -19.05
CA THR A 113 -5.96 -18.67 -17.66
C THR A 113 -7.19 -19.32 -17.02
N ALA A 114 -8.25 -19.54 -17.81
CA ALA A 114 -9.42 -20.30 -17.38
C ALA A 114 -9.07 -21.79 -17.20
N ALA A 115 -8.38 -22.39 -18.17
CA ALA A 115 -7.95 -23.78 -18.12
C ALA A 115 -6.95 -24.06 -16.99
N ARG A 116 -6.13 -23.08 -16.60
CA ARG A 116 -5.04 -23.26 -15.65
C ARG A 116 -5.07 -22.24 -14.52
N PRO A 117 -6.00 -22.40 -13.57
CA PRO A 117 -6.35 -21.28 -12.77
C PRO A 117 -5.29 -20.83 -11.76
N ARG A 118 -4.34 -21.70 -11.42
CA ARG A 118 -3.31 -21.45 -10.42
C ARG A 118 -1.95 -21.09 -11.02
N THR A 119 -1.91 -20.67 -12.28
CA THR A 119 -0.66 -20.40 -13.00
C THR A 119 -0.35 -18.90 -13.01
N PRO A 120 0.61 -18.39 -12.20
CA PRO A 120 0.78 -16.95 -12.00
C PRO A 120 1.10 -16.17 -13.27
N SER A 121 1.88 -16.73 -14.19
CA SER A 121 2.23 -16.07 -15.46
C SER A 121 1.02 -15.79 -16.35
N PHE A 122 0.06 -16.72 -16.45
CA PHE A 122 -1.15 -16.51 -17.25
C PHE A 122 -2.14 -15.58 -16.54
N ILE A 123 -2.24 -15.67 -15.21
CA ILE A 123 -3.02 -14.72 -14.42
C ILE A 123 -2.45 -13.29 -14.60
N ALA A 124 -1.13 -13.13 -14.53
CA ALA A 124 -0.45 -11.86 -14.75
C ALA A 124 -0.73 -11.27 -16.14
N MET A 125 -0.62 -12.08 -17.20
CA MET A 125 -0.97 -11.65 -18.56
C MET A 125 -2.45 -11.23 -18.66
N SER A 126 -3.36 -12.01 -18.08
CA SER A 126 -4.80 -11.65 -18.07
C SER A 126 -5.08 -10.38 -17.26
N LEU A 127 -4.38 -10.19 -16.14
CA LEU A 127 -4.52 -9.02 -15.27
C LEU A 127 -4.06 -7.77 -16.01
N GLU A 128 -2.90 -7.83 -16.67
CA GLU A 128 -2.40 -6.74 -17.53
C GLU A 128 -3.44 -6.39 -18.62
N GLN A 129 -4.03 -7.39 -19.27
CA GLN A 129 -5.08 -7.15 -20.27
C GLN A 129 -6.37 -6.56 -19.68
N ALA A 130 -6.78 -6.96 -18.48
CA ALA A 130 -7.93 -6.39 -17.80
C ALA A 130 -7.66 -4.93 -17.42
N ALA A 131 -6.48 -4.65 -16.85
CA ALA A 131 -6.04 -3.30 -16.49
C ALA A 131 -5.99 -2.37 -17.72
N LEU A 132 -5.38 -2.80 -18.82
CA LEU A 132 -5.29 -2.01 -20.07
C LEU A 132 -6.65 -1.68 -20.69
N ARG A 133 -7.68 -2.49 -20.44
CA ARG A 133 -9.06 -2.23 -20.90
C ARG A 133 -9.87 -1.41 -19.88
N GLY A 134 -9.30 -1.04 -18.74
CA GLY A 134 -10.02 -0.41 -17.64
C GLY A 134 -11.02 -1.33 -16.93
N ASP A 135 -10.93 -2.65 -17.14
CA ASP A 135 -11.79 -3.65 -16.50
C ASP A 135 -11.25 -3.97 -15.10
N LEU A 136 -11.38 -2.99 -14.21
CA LEU A 136 -10.90 -3.08 -12.83
C LEU A 136 -11.53 -4.24 -12.05
N PRO A 137 -12.85 -4.53 -12.13
CA PRO A 137 -13.44 -5.67 -11.43
C PRO A 137 -12.76 -7.00 -11.78
N GLU A 138 -12.53 -7.27 -13.08
CA GLU A 138 -11.82 -8.47 -13.50
C GLU A 138 -10.34 -8.45 -13.05
N ALA A 139 -9.69 -7.28 -13.12
CA ALA A 139 -8.30 -7.14 -12.69
C ALA A 139 -8.11 -7.45 -11.19
N PHE A 140 -9.00 -6.96 -10.32
CA PHE A 140 -8.98 -7.27 -8.88
C PHE A 140 -9.30 -8.74 -8.59
N ARG A 141 -10.24 -9.34 -9.33
CA ARG A 141 -10.52 -10.77 -9.22
C ARG A 141 -9.30 -11.63 -9.58
N LEU A 142 -8.59 -11.26 -10.64
CA LEU A 142 -7.35 -11.90 -11.07
C LEU A 142 -6.22 -11.66 -10.07
N LEU A 143 -6.10 -10.44 -9.53
CA LEU A 143 -5.13 -10.11 -8.48
C LEU A 143 -5.36 -10.97 -7.24
N ASN A 144 -6.60 -11.07 -6.76
CA ASN A 144 -6.97 -11.91 -5.62
C ASN A 144 -6.50 -13.35 -5.84
N ARG A 145 -6.88 -13.92 -6.99
CA ARG A 145 -6.51 -15.28 -7.36
C ARG A 145 -4.99 -15.48 -7.51
N MET A 146 -4.27 -14.49 -8.02
CA MET A 146 -2.82 -14.51 -8.10
C MET A 146 -2.19 -14.51 -6.71
N THR A 147 -2.66 -13.65 -5.81
CA THR A 147 -2.12 -13.54 -4.45
C THR A 147 -2.38 -14.76 -3.58
N LEU A 148 -3.43 -15.53 -3.86
CA LEU A 148 -3.63 -16.85 -3.23
C LEU A 148 -2.52 -17.85 -3.59
N VAL A 149 -1.88 -17.70 -4.75
CA VAL A 149 -0.81 -18.59 -5.21
C VAL A 149 0.57 -18.01 -4.89
N ARG A 150 0.76 -16.70 -5.07
CA ARG A 150 2.01 -15.97 -4.82
C ARG A 150 1.71 -14.59 -4.25
N PRO A 151 1.60 -14.46 -2.91
CA PRO A 151 1.27 -13.18 -2.26
C PRO A 151 2.20 -12.03 -2.65
N ASN A 152 3.50 -12.30 -2.82
CA ASN A 152 4.51 -11.30 -3.15
C ASN A 152 4.28 -10.57 -4.48
N LEU A 153 3.51 -11.16 -5.41
CA LEU A 153 3.20 -10.52 -6.69
C LEU A 153 2.28 -9.31 -6.54
N ALA A 154 1.58 -9.15 -5.41
CA ALA A 154 0.74 -7.96 -5.19
C ALA A 154 1.54 -6.66 -5.40
N ARG A 155 2.80 -6.62 -4.95
CA ARG A 155 3.67 -5.44 -5.06
C ARG A 155 4.01 -5.07 -6.51
N GLU A 156 4.09 -6.07 -7.40
CA GLU A 156 4.46 -5.88 -8.80
C GLU A 156 3.31 -5.28 -9.61
N PHE A 157 2.08 -5.72 -9.36
CA PHE A 157 0.90 -5.32 -10.16
C PHE A 157 0.12 -4.14 -9.59
N THR A 158 0.22 -3.89 -8.27
CA THR A 158 -0.48 -2.78 -7.62
C THR A 158 -0.21 -1.42 -8.30
N PRO A 159 1.04 -1.03 -8.65
CA PRO A 159 1.30 0.28 -9.25
C PRO A 159 0.55 0.53 -10.57
N ALA A 160 0.44 -0.49 -11.42
CA ALA A 160 -0.30 -0.41 -12.68
C ALA A 160 -1.81 -0.22 -12.42
N LEU A 161 -2.38 -1.01 -11.50
CA LEU A 161 -3.80 -0.89 -11.14
C LEU A 161 -4.12 0.48 -10.53
N LEU A 162 -3.25 1.00 -9.67
CA LEU A 162 -3.42 2.34 -9.11
C LEU A 162 -3.38 3.42 -10.20
N SER A 163 -2.51 3.27 -11.20
CA SER A 163 -2.41 4.23 -12.31
C SER A 163 -3.70 4.26 -13.14
N GLU A 164 -4.27 3.09 -13.44
CA GLU A 164 -5.56 2.99 -14.13
C GLU A 164 -6.73 3.55 -13.28
N MET A 165 -6.71 3.27 -11.97
CA MET A 165 -7.70 3.82 -11.04
C MET A 165 -7.61 5.35 -10.92
N GLU A 166 -6.41 5.93 -11.00
CA GLU A 166 -6.25 7.40 -11.02
C GLU A 166 -6.83 8.04 -12.28
N ALA A 167 -6.86 7.30 -13.40
CA ALA A 167 -7.48 7.74 -14.65
C ALA A 167 -9.01 7.65 -14.62
N ALA A 168 -9.57 6.65 -13.93
CA ALA A 168 -11.02 6.46 -13.79
C ALA A 168 -11.45 6.10 -12.35
N PRO A 169 -11.41 7.04 -11.38
CA PRO A 169 -11.67 6.72 -9.97
C PRO A 169 -13.08 6.22 -9.65
N ALA A 170 -14.06 6.49 -10.52
CA ALA A 170 -15.47 6.15 -10.28
C ALA A 170 -15.85 4.73 -10.72
N SER A 171 -14.98 4.00 -11.41
CA SER A 171 -15.34 2.73 -12.05
C SER A 171 -15.26 1.49 -11.14
N LEU A 172 -14.81 1.65 -9.89
CA LEU A 172 -14.66 0.53 -8.96
C LEU A 172 -15.37 0.76 -7.62
N GLU A 173 -16.26 -0.15 -7.26
CA GLU A 173 -16.75 -0.32 -5.90
C GLU A 173 -15.67 -1.01 -5.05
N LEU A 174 -14.69 -0.23 -4.60
CA LEU A 174 -13.54 -0.75 -3.85
C LEU A 174 -13.97 -1.44 -2.54
N ALA A 175 -15.01 -0.94 -1.86
CA ALA A 175 -15.49 -1.50 -0.60
C ALA A 175 -15.83 -2.99 -0.73
N ALA A 176 -16.62 -3.37 -1.73
CA ALA A 176 -17.02 -4.76 -1.98
C ALA A 176 -15.82 -5.69 -2.22
N ASN A 177 -14.75 -5.19 -2.85
CA ASN A 177 -13.54 -5.96 -3.11
C ASN A 177 -12.66 -6.15 -1.86
N LEU A 178 -12.83 -5.30 -0.84
CA LEU A 178 -12.06 -5.35 0.40
C LEU A 178 -12.74 -6.17 1.50
N GLU A 179 -14.05 -6.43 1.42
CA GLU A 179 -14.82 -7.13 2.46
C GLU A 179 -14.23 -8.48 2.88
N VAL A 180 -13.66 -9.24 1.93
CA VAL A 180 -13.07 -10.56 2.18
C VAL A 180 -11.62 -10.52 2.64
N ALA A 181 -11.11 -9.34 3.01
CA ALA A 181 -9.75 -9.16 3.51
C ALA A 181 -8.66 -9.81 2.62
N PRO A 182 -8.62 -9.49 1.31
CA PRO A 182 -7.74 -10.21 0.40
C PRO A 182 -6.27 -9.91 0.68
N ALA A 183 -5.39 -10.88 0.40
CA ALA A 183 -3.96 -10.79 0.72
C ALA A 183 -3.23 -9.61 0.06
N TRP A 184 -3.76 -9.05 -1.04
CA TRP A 184 -3.22 -7.85 -1.67
C TRP A 184 -3.59 -6.55 -0.94
N SER A 185 -4.65 -6.53 -0.11
CA SER A 185 -5.23 -5.28 0.40
C SER A 185 -4.26 -4.43 1.22
N PRO A 186 -3.38 -4.95 2.10
CA PRO A 186 -2.51 -4.08 2.89
C PRO A 186 -1.49 -3.33 2.03
N ILE A 187 -0.92 -4.02 1.04
CA ILE A 187 0.04 -3.45 0.08
C ILE A 187 -0.67 -2.43 -0.80
N PHE A 188 -1.84 -2.80 -1.32
CA PHE A 188 -2.65 -1.94 -2.17
C PHE A 188 -3.02 -0.65 -1.45
N LEU A 189 -3.63 -0.74 -0.26
CA LEU A 189 -4.08 0.42 0.51
C LEU A 189 -2.90 1.31 0.92
N GLY A 190 -1.76 0.72 1.32
CA GLY A 190 -0.54 1.47 1.66
C GLY A 190 -0.02 2.32 0.50
N MET A 191 0.00 1.77 -0.71
CA MET A 191 0.39 2.50 -1.92
C MET A 191 -0.69 3.48 -2.39
N ALA A 192 -1.96 3.10 -2.28
CA ALA A 192 -3.09 3.93 -2.72
C ALA A 192 -3.22 5.19 -1.85
N ALA A 193 -2.92 5.09 -0.55
CA ALA A 193 -2.90 6.24 0.36
C ALA A 193 -1.82 7.29 0.03
N ASP A 194 -0.85 6.98 -0.85
CA ASP A 194 0.11 7.98 -1.38
C ASP A 194 -0.41 8.72 -2.63
N ARG A 195 -1.60 8.37 -3.13
CA ARG A 195 -2.15 8.91 -4.37
C ARG A 195 -3.27 9.90 -4.06
N PRO A 196 -3.04 11.23 -4.13
CA PRO A 196 -4.03 12.23 -3.72
C PRO A 196 -5.38 12.08 -4.42
N LYS A 197 -5.38 11.70 -5.71
CA LYS A 197 -6.60 11.48 -6.50
C LYS A 197 -7.45 10.30 -6.03
N LEU A 198 -6.85 9.33 -5.35
CA LEU A 198 -7.54 8.14 -4.86
C LEU A 198 -8.03 8.27 -3.42
N LEU A 199 -7.53 9.25 -2.65
CA LEU A 199 -7.85 9.41 -1.23
C LEU A 199 -9.36 9.43 -0.95
N PRO A 200 -10.21 10.21 -1.67
CA PRO A 200 -11.65 10.24 -1.36
C PRO A 200 -12.34 8.89 -1.54
N MET A 201 -11.92 8.12 -2.56
CA MET A 201 -12.46 6.79 -2.83
C MET A 201 -12.02 5.78 -1.77
N ILE A 202 -10.74 5.78 -1.39
CA ILE A 202 -10.21 4.88 -0.36
C ILE A 202 -10.87 5.19 0.99
N ALA A 203 -10.98 6.47 1.35
CA ALA A 203 -11.61 6.90 2.58
C ALA A 203 -13.08 6.47 2.63
N ARG A 204 -13.84 6.68 1.54
CA ARG A 204 -15.22 6.21 1.42
C ARG A 204 -15.32 4.70 1.61
N ALA A 205 -14.46 3.93 0.95
CA ALA A 205 -14.46 2.47 1.08
C ALA A 205 -14.17 2.03 2.52
N ARG A 206 -13.23 2.70 3.19
CA ARG A 206 -12.88 2.42 4.59
C ARG A 206 -14.02 2.76 5.56
N ILE A 207 -14.71 3.90 5.36
CA ILE A 207 -15.88 4.32 6.15
C ILE A 207 -17.07 3.38 5.94
N GLN A 208 -17.40 3.05 4.68
CA GLN A 208 -18.53 2.18 4.36
C GLN A 208 -18.43 0.79 4.97
N ALA A 209 -17.20 0.30 5.07
CA ALA A 209 -16.95 -1.00 5.66
C ALA A 209 -16.87 -0.97 7.19
N ASP A 210 -16.98 0.20 7.83
CA ASP A 210 -17.15 0.36 9.28
C ASP A 210 -16.13 -0.45 10.10
N GLY A 211 -14.85 -0.35 9.74
CA GLY A 211 -13.77 -1.08 10.41
C GLY A 211 -13.70 -2.59 10.14
N LYS A 212 -14.67 -3.17 9.42
CA LYS A 212 -14.69 -4.61 9.08
C LYS A 212 -13.64 -5.02 8.04
N LEU A 213 -13.11 -4.07 7.26
CA LEU A 213 -11.95 -4.35 6.40
C LEU A 213 -10.73 -4.64 7.27
N VAL A 214 -9.75 -5.33 6.67
CA VAL A 214 -8.40 -5.49 7.24
C VAL A 214 -7.95 -4.20 7.90
N SER A 215 -7.91 -4.22 9.23
CA SER A 215 -7.37 -3.10 10.00
C SER A 215 -5.90 -2.97 9.65
N ASN A 216 -5.52 -1.79 9.16
CA ASN A 216 -4.13 -1.45 8.92
C ASN A 216 -3.91 -0.06 9.53
N PRO A 217 -3.55 0.01 10.83
CA PRO A 217 -3.40 1.27 11.55
C PRO A 217 -2.44 2.24 10.83
N ALA A 218 -1.36 1.73 10.23
CA ALA A 218 -0.42 2.55 9.48
C ALA A 218 -1.04 3.19 8.22
N VAL A 219 -1.98 2.51 7.56
CA VAL A 219 -2.75 3.07 6.44
C VAL A 219 -3.76 4.09 6.96
N ASP A 220 -4.47 3.77 8.03
CA ASP A 220 -5.49 4.67 8.60
C ASP A 220 -4.83 5.98 9.07
N ALA A 221 -3.72 5.92 9.82
CA ALA A 221 -2.92 7.09 10.23
C ALA A 221 -2.52 7.96 9.03
N LYS A 222 -2.07 7.31 7.95
CA LYS A 222 -1.67 7.99 6.72
C LYS A 222 -2.85 8.62 6.00
N LEU A 223 -4.00 7.95 5.93
CA LEU A 223 -5.23 8.51 5.35
C LEU A 223 -5.69 9.72 6.15
N VAL A 224 -5.74 9.62 7.48
CA VAL A 224 -6.08 10.73 8.38
C VAL A 224 -5.20 11.94 8.11
N LYS A 225 -3.87 11.77 8.15
CA LYS A 225 -2.92 12.86 7.90
C LYS A 225 -3.08 13.49 6.51
N ARG A 226 -3.26 12.67 5.47
CA ARG A 226 -3.39 13.16 4.09
C ARG A 226 -4.72 13.88 3.86
N LEU A 227 -5.83 13.34 4.35
CA LEU A 227 -7.16 13.97 4.25
C LEU A 227 -7.17 15.30 5.00
N ALA A 228 -6.62 15.35 6.21
CA ALA A 228 -6.46 16.59 6.95
C ALA A 228 -5.60 17.63 6.21
N SER A 229 -4.50 17.22 5.56
CA SER A 229 -3.68 18.12 4.73
C SER A 229 -4.40 18.68 3.49
N LEU A 230 -5.51 18.05 3.09
CA LEU A 230 -6.41 18.51 2.03
C LEU A 230 -7.63 19.27 2.58
N ASN A 231 -7.61 19.63 3.88
CA ASN A 231 -8.72 20.26 4.61
C ASN A 231 -9.98 19.39 4.74
N ASP A 232 -9.93 18.09 4.47
CA ASP A 232 -11.04 17.15 4.63
C ASP A 232 -11.03 16.53 6.04
N TYR A 233 -11.17 17.37 7.06
CA TYR A 233 -11.12 16.98 8.46
C TYR A 233 -12.32 16.12 8.88
N ASP A 234 -13.49 16.28 8.26
CA ASP A 234 -14.66 15.45 8.54
C ASP A 234 -14.44 14.00 8.16
N THR A 235 -13.96 13.74 6.94
CA THR A 235 -13.64 12.39 6.51
C THR A 235 -12.47 11.82 7.30
N ALA A 236 -11.42 12.63 7.55
CA ALA A 236 -10.29 12.22 8.38
C ALA A 236 -10.74 11.79 9.77
N TRP A 237 -11.63 12.54 10.43
CA TRP A 237 -12.14 12.22 11.76
C TRP A 237 -12.95 10.93 11.78
N GLN A 238 -13.76 10.68 10.75
CA GLN A 238 -14.50 9.42 10.62
C GLN A 238 -13.56 8.22 10.53
N ILE A 239 -12.49 8.32 9.73
CA ILE A 239 -11.45 7.28 9.64
C ILE A 239 -10.74 7.09 10.99
N TYR A 240 -10.37 8.19 11.65
CA TYR A 240 -9.71 8.15 12.96
C TYR A 240 -10.53 7.38 14.00
N LYS A 241 -11.85 7.64 14.06
CA LYS A 241 -12.77 6.97 14.99
C LYS A 241 -12.96 5.47 14.73
N ILE A 242 -12.67 4.97 13.52
CA ILE A 242 -12.70 3.53 13.26
C ILE A 242 -11.61 2.81 14.06
N GLY A 243 -10.42 3.42 14.17
CA GLY A 243 -9.32 2.90 14.99
C GLY A 243 -9.43 3.27 16.47
N HIS A 244 -10.12 4.37 16.77
CA HIS A 244 -10.25 4.94 18.11
C HIS A 244 -11.73 5.15 18.46
N PRO A 245 -12.48 4.07 18.73
CA PRO A 245 -13.92 4.15 19.00
C PRO A 245 -14.26 5.00 20.23
N ASP A 246 -13.33 5.08 21.19
CA ASP A 246 -13.45 5.88 22.41
C ASP A 246 -13.13 7.37 22.20
N ALA A 247 -12.71 7.77 20.99
CA ALA A 247 -12.46 9.17 20.68
C ALA A 247 -13.77 9.99 20.75
N VAL A 248 -13.84 10.87 21.74
CA VAL A 248 -14.98 11.76 21.99
C VAL A 248 -14.78 13.14 21.37
N LEU A 249 -15.89 13.82 21.07
CA LEU A 249 -15.86 15.23 20.68
C LEU A 249 -15.26 16.05 21.80
N GLY A 250 -14.31 16.93 21.47
CA GLY A 250 -13.56 17.72 22.44
C GLY A 250 -12.69 16.90 23.40
N GLY A 251 -12.32 15.66 23.08
CA GLY A 251 -11.33 14.91 23.88
C GLY A 251 -9.92 15.08 23.33
N PHE A 252 -8.96 15.47 24.17
CA PHE A 252 -7.55 15.31 23.85
C PHE A 252 -7.17 13.82 23.84
N GLN A 253 -6.16 13.48 23.04
CA GLN A 253 -5.72 12.10 22.79
C GLN A 253 -4.24 12.05 23.08
N PHE A 254 -3.85 11.44 24.21
CA PHE A 254 -2.48 11.39 24.70
C PHE A 254 -1.68 10.27 24.03
N MET A 255 -1.64 10.34 22.70
CA MET A 255 -0.88 9.51 21.77
C MET A 255 -0.29 10.42 20.68
N SER A 256 0.55 9.88 19.79
CA SER A 256 1.25 10.68 18.76
C SER A 256 1.41 9.97 17.41
N GLU A 257 0.67 8.90 17.15
CA GLU A 257 0.79 8.10 15.93
C GLU A 257 -0.13 8.59 14.81
N ASN A 258 -1.29 9.17 15.14
CA ASN A 258 -2.35 9.52 14.20
C ASN A 258 -2.61 11.03 14.12
N GLU A 259 -1.61 11.79 13.71
CA GLU A 259 -1.74 13.22 13.44
C GLU A 259 -2.86 13.48 12.39
N PRO A 260 -3.67 14.56 12.52
CA PRO A 260 -3.52 15.65 13.49
C PRO A 260 -4.40 15.51 14.74
N PHE A 261 -5.17 14.42 14.87
CA PHE A 261 -6.12 14.24 15.98
C PHE A 261 -5.47 13.68 17.25
N GLU A 262 -4.17 13.46 17.20
CA GLU A 262 -3.29 13.12 18.31
C GLU A 262 -2.21 14.19 18.44
N TRP A 263 -1.55 14.23 19.60
CA TRP A 263 -0.53 15.25 19.87
C TRP A 263 0.66 15.09 18.93
N GLN A 264 0.92 16.15 18.17
CA GLN A 264 2.17 16.34 17.45
C GLN A 264 3.12 17.03 18.39
N LEU A 265 4.32 16.49 18.58
CA LEU A 265 5.31 17.02 19.50
C LEU A 265 6.49 17.58 18.70
N GLN A 266 6.97 18.76 19.09
CA GLN A 266 8.15 19.37 18.49
C GLN A 266 9.32 19.27 19.45
N GLU A 267 10.26 18.41 19.10
CA GLU A 267 11.57 18.36 19.74
C GLU A 267 12.59 19.13 18.90
N ASN A 268 13.51 19.82 19.56
CA ASN A 268 14.67 20.46 18.96
C ASN A 268 15.82 20.50 19.98
N GLY A 269 17.01 20.99 19.59
CA GLY A 269 18.19 20.97 20.46
C GLY A 269 18.04 21.73 21.78
N ASN A 270 17.02 22.58 21.92
CA ASN A 270 16.78 23.39 23.10
C ASN A 270 15.44 23.10 23.80
N GLN A 271 14.68 22.14 23.29
CA GLN A 271 13.35 21.80 23.78
C GLN A 271 13.05 20.33 23.52
N SER A 272 12.68 19.61 24.57
CA SER A 272 12.15 18.24 24.48
C SER A 272 10.71 18.24 24.97
N VAL A 273 9.85 17.43 24.34
CA VAL A 273 8.43 17.34 24.69
C VAL A 273 8.02 15.88 24.71
N SER A 274 7.36 15.46 25.79
CA SER A 274 6.89 14.08 25.92
C SER A 274 5.48 14.00 26.50
N LEU A 275 4.79 12.90 26.21
CA LEU A 275 3.48 12.58 26.77
C LEU A 275 3.67 11.67 28.00
N GLY A 276 3.05 12.03 29.12
CA GLY A 276 3.04 11.24 30.35
C GLY A 276 1.82 10.33 30.48
N ARG A 277 1.77 9.53 31.55
CA ARG A 277 0.74 8.50 31.77
C ARG A 277 -0.62 9.05 32.24
N ASP A 278 -0.64 10.28 32.76
CA ASP A 278 -1.81 10.89 33.41
C ASP A 278 -2.34 12.08 32.58
N ASN A 279 -2.54 11.85 31.27
CA ASN A 279 -2.96 12.90 30.34
C ASN A 279 -2.10 14.16 30.46
N SER A 280 -0.79 13.95 30.56
CA SER A 280 0.16 15.02 30.80
C SER A 280 1.08 15.27 29.61
N ILE A 281 1.50 16.53 29.47
CA ILE A 281 2.52 16.97 28.53
C ILE A 281 3.65 17.56 29.34
N GLU A 282 4.83 16.98 29.22
CA GLU A 282 6.06 17.48 29.82
C GLU A 282 6.89 18.19 28.76
N ILE A 283 7.30 19.42 29.06
CA ILE A 283 8.08 20.29 28.19
C ILE A 283 9.37 20.65 28.94
N ASP A 284 10.50 20.06 28.52
CA ASP A 284 11.82 20.45 28.99
C ASP A 284 12.40 21.52 28.06
N MET A 285 12.81 22.65 28.63
CA MET A 285 13.32 23.81 27.91
C MET A 285 14.66 24.25 28.47
N LEU A 286 15.66 24.38 27.60
CA LEU A 286 16.94 24.98 27.96
C LEU A 286 17.06 26.43 27.46
N ASN A 287 16.92 26.63 26.15
CA ASN A 287 17.17 27.91 25.48
C ASN A 287 16.38 28.04 24.17
N GLY A 288 15.15 28.50 24.18
CA GLY A 288 14.38 28.51 22.94
C GLY A 288 12.95 28.90 23.14
N GLY A 289 12.19 28.80 22.07
CA GLY A 289 10.77 29.08 22.02
C GLY A 289 10.19 28.63 20.68
N GLY A 290 8.88 28.52 20.63
CA GLY A 290 8.14 27.95 19.51
C GLY A 290 7.06 26.99 20.00
N TRP A 291 6.36 26.37 19.07
CA TRP A 291 5.37 25.38 19.41
C TRP A 291 6.03 24.13 20.02
N ALA A 292 5.44 23.61 21.08
CA ALA A 292 5.85 22.43 21.82
C ALA A 292 4.99 21.23 21.44
N ALA A 293 3.68 21.44 21.47
CA ALA A 293 2.71 20.39 21.20
C ALA A 293 1.50 21.01 20.49
N ARG A 294 0.91 20.27 19.55
CA ARG A 294 -0.35 20.66 18.91
C ARG A 294 -1.25 19.46 18.65
N GLN A 295 -2.55 19.66 18.84
CA GLN A 295 -3.57 18.65 18.52
C GLN A 295 -4.80 19.33 17.93
N THR A 296 -5.33 18.77 16.84
CA THR A 296 -6.62 19.18 16.29
C THR A 296 -7.74 18.41 16.99
N VAL A 297 -8.72 19.13 17.52
CA VAL A 297 -9.90 18.58 18.19
C VAL A 297 -11.18 19.00 17.47
N LYS A 298 -12.18 18.11 17.43
CA LYS A 298 -13.51 18.42 16.91
C LYS A 298 -14.37 19.04 18.02
N LEU A 299 -14.75 20.30 17.85
CA LEU A 299 -15.55 21.09 18.81
C LEU A 299 -16.82 21.62 18.12
N ASP A 300 -17.96 21.42 18.75
CA ASP A 300 -19.20 22.06 18.32
C ASP A 300 -19.19 23.56 18.64
N GLN A 301 -20.05 24.31 17.94
CA GLN A 301 -20.26 25.73 18.23
C GLN A 301 -20.64 25.95 19.71
N GLY A 302 -19.95 26.88 20.36
CA GLY A 302 -20.25 27.25 21.74
C GLY A 302 -19.04 27.70 22.54
N LYS A 303 -19.25 27.78 23.85
CA LYS A 303 -18.20 28.05 24.83
C LYS A 303 -17.61 26.72 25.27
N TRP A 304 -16.30 26.69 25.39
CA TRP A 304 -15.50 25.59 25.88
C TRP A 304 -14.55 26.12 26.94
N ARG A 305 -14.12 25.24 27.83
CA ARG A 305 -13.22 25.54 28.94
C ARG A 305 -12.05 24.57 28.89
N LEU A 306 -10.86 25.14 28.85
CA LEU A 306 -9.59 24.43 28.85
C LEU A 306 -9.02 24.46 30.27
N ARG A 307 -8.66 23.30 30.82
CA ARG A 307 -8.09 23.17 32.17
C ARG A 307 -6.87 22.26 32.16
N ALA A 308 -5.92 22.57 33.04
CA ALA A 308 -4.80 21.70 33.38
C ALA A 308 -4.23 22.14 34.73
N ASP A 309 -3.62 21.22 35.46
CA ASP A 309 -2.71 21.54 36.56
C ASP A 309 -1.30 21.73 36.00
N LEU A 310 -0.57 22.71 36.53
CA LEU A 310 0.79 23.02 36.09
C LEU A 310 1.78 22.79 37.23
N ASP A 311 2.77 21.96 36.96
CA ASP A 311 3.96 21.84 37.78
C ASP A 311 5.17 22.37 37.00
N ARG A 312 6.09 23.02 37.73
CA ARG A 312 7.30 23.60 37.16
C ARG A 312 8.48 23.30 38.04
N THR A 313 9.52 22.74 37.45
CA THR A 313 10.82 22.54 38.10
C THR A 313 11.91 23.32 37.37
N GLY A 314 12.81 23.93 38.13
CA GLY A 314 13.84 24.83 37.62
C GLY A 314 13.59 26.30 37.94
N SER A 315 14.39 27.19 37.36
CA SER A 315 14.39 28.64 37.64
C SER A 315 14.16 29.50 36.40
N GLY A 316 13.76 28.91 35.28
CA GLY A 316 13.49 29.67 34.07
C GLY A 316 12.21 30.48 34.14
N THR A 317 12.18 31.54 33.33
CA THR A 317 11.09 32.52 33.28
C THR A 317 10.24 32.37 32.02
N GLN A 318 10.30 31.21 31.35
CA GLN A 318 9.56 30.95 30.12
C GLN A 318 8.06 30.96 30.37
N GLU A 319 7.33 31.73 29.58
CA GLU A 319 5.87 31.68 29.55
C GLU A 319 5.41 30.52 28.65
N ILE A 320 4.32 29.89 29.04
CA ILE A 320 3.58 28.96 28.16
C ILE A 320 2.42 29.74 27.55
N VAL A 321 2.35 29.75 26.23
CA VAL A 321 1.24 30.34 25.49
C VAL A 321 0.40 29.20 24.93
N ILE A 322 -0.91 29.28 25.15
CA ILE A 322 -1.86 28.33 24.59
C ILE A 322 -2.74 29.10 23.61
N SER A 323 -2.77 28.63 22.37
CA SER A 323 -3.56 29.24 21.31
C SER A 323 -4.48 28.23 20.65
N ALA A 324 -5.52 28.75 20.01
CA ALA A 324 -6.39 27.99 19.14
C ALA A 324 -6.41 28.63 17.75
N GLN A 325 -6.41 27.78 16.74
CA GLN A 325 -6.61 28.19 15.36
C GLN A 325 -7.59 27.24 14.69
N CYS A 326 -8.41 27.78 13.78
CA CYS A 326 -9.19 26.93 12.90
C CYS A 326 -8.28 26.04 12.04
N ALA A 327 -8.56 24.75 11.99
CA ALA A 327 -7.69 23.77 11.32
C ALA A 327 -7.60 24.00 9.81
N THR A 328 -8.64 24.57 9.19
CA THR A 328 -8.64 24.96 7.76
C THR A 328 -7.98 26.31 7.50
N GLY A 329 -7.34 26.91 8.51
CA GLY A 329 -6.75 28.24 8.47
C GLY A 329 -7.65 29.31 9.10
N GLY A 330 -7.05 30.45 9.45
CA GLY A 330 -7.71 31.56 10.13
C GLY A 330 -6.74 32.33 11.01
N GLU A 331 -7.24 33.34 11.72
CA GLU A 331 -6.48 34.02 12.75
C GLU A 331 -6.25 33.09 13.94
N GLU A 332 -5.02 33.06 14.44
CA GLU A 332 -4.67 32.39 15.68
C GLU A 332 -5.15 33.23 16.86
N ILE A 333 -5.81 32.58 17.81
CA ILE A 333 -6.36 33.24 18.99
C ILE A 333 -5.60 32.74 20.22
N GLU A 334 -4.91 33.64 20.92
CA GLU A 334 -4.33 33.35 22.22
C GLU A 334 -5.45 33.07 23.23
N ILE A 335 -5.52 31.83 23.73
CA ILE A 335 -6.50 31.40 24.74
C ILE A 335 -5.99 31.76 26.14
N ALA A 336 -4.70 31.53 26.39
CA ALA A 336 -4.08 31.76 27.69
C ALA A 336 -2.58 32.00 27.55
N ARG A 337 -2.06 32.76 28.51
CA ARG A 337 -0.64 32.99 28.73
C ARG A 337 -0.31 32.74 30.18
N LEU A 338 0.52 31.74 30.42
CA LEU A 338 0.82 31.19 31.74
C LEU A 338 2.23 31.60 32.11
N GLY A 339 2.33 32.58 33.01
CA GLY A 339 3.61 33.06 33.53
C GLY A 339 4.34 32.01 34.39
N PRO A 340 5.57 32.32 34.83
CA PRO A 340 6.43 31.35 35.54
C PRO A 340 5.91 30.84 36.89
N ARG A 341 4.90 31.51 37.47
CA ARG A 341 4.27 31.15 38.75
C ARG A 341 2.85 30.61 38.59
N ALA A 342 2.40 30.35 37.37
CA ALA A 342 1.09 29.77 37.13
C ALA A 342 1.06 28.31 37.59
N GLU A 343 0.16 27.99 38.52
CA GLU A 343 -0.06 26.62 39.03
C GLU A 343 -1.21 25.91 38.31
N LYS A 344 -2.07 26.64 37.59
CA LYS A 344 -3.24 26.11 36.90
C LYS A 344 -3.54 26.87 35.61
N LEU A 345 -4.07 26.14 34.64
CA LEU A 345 -4.71 26.66 33.45
C LEU A 345 -6.22 26.60 33.66
N ASP A 346 -6.88 27.73 33.42
CA ASP A 346 -8.34 27.80 33.40
C ASP A 346 -8.77 28.89 32.41
N ALA A 347 -9.00 28.48 31.17
CA ALA A 347 -9.23 29.41 30.07
C ALA A 347 -10.51 29.07 29.31
N ARG A 348 -11.07 30.08 28.64
CA ARG A 348 -12.31 29.94 27.87
C ARG A 348 -12.01 30.10 26.39
N LEU A 349 -12.47 29.14 25.60
CA LEU A 349 -12.45 29.18 24.15
C LEU A 349 -13.88 29.35 23.64
N PHE A 350 -14.08 30.24 22.67
CA PHE A 350 -15.36 30.37 21.96
C PHE A 350 -15.19 29.88 20.53
N VAL A 351 -15.93 28.83 20.18
CA VAL A 351 -15.90 28.22 18.85
C VAL A 351 -17.06 28.77 18.03
N ASN A 352 -16.71 29.47 16.94
CA ASN A 352 -17.67 29.92 15.96
C ASN A 352 -18.14 28.74 15.09
N GLY A 353 -19.41 28.73 14.67
CA GLY A 353 -19.98 27.63 13.88
C GLY A 353 -19.33 27.39 12.51
N GLY A 354 -18.48 28.30 12.04
CA GLY A 354 -17.75 28.17 10.77
C GLY A 354 -16.52 27.25 10.82
N CYS A 355 -16.10 26.77 12.00
CA CYS A 355 -14.93 25.91 12.09
C CYS A 355 -15.04 24.87 13.22
N PRO A 356 -15.57 23.66 12.93
CA PRO A 356 -15.73 22.62 13.93
C PRO A 356 -14.40 21.93 14.31
N TYR A 357 -13.30 22.21 13.63
CA TYR A 357 -11.99 21.64 13.91
C TYR A 357 -11.04 22.72 14.39
N GLN A 358 -10.66 22.67 15.67
CA GLN A 358 -9.75 23.62 16.29
C GLN A 358 -8.42 22.95 16.57
N THR A 359 -7.33 23.52 16.07
CA THR A 359 -5.97 23.14 16.45
C THR A 359 -5.61 23.90 17.71
N ILE A 360 -5.43 23.17 18.81
CA ILE A 360 -4.90 23.69 20.06
C ILE A 360 -3.39 23.54 20.01
N GLU A 361 -2.68 24.65 20.18
CA GLU A 361 -1.23 24.69 20.20
C GLU A 361 -0.74 25.18 21.57
N ILE A 362 0.26 24.48 22.09
CA ILE A 362 1.01 24.86 23.29
C ILE A 362 2.37 25.29 22.79
N SER A 363 2.73 26.55 23.03
CA SER A 363 4.01 27.13 22.66
C SER A 363 4.72 27.73 23.86
N THR A 364 6.02 27.88 23.71
CA THR A 364 6.93 28.44 24.72
C THR A 364 7.50 29.73 24.17
N GLU A 365 7.55 30.78 24.98
CA GLU A 365 8.23 32.01 24.55
C GLU A 365 9.73 31.81 24.47
N ARG A 366 10.35 32.45 23.47
CA ARG A 366 11.81 32.46 23.35
C ARG A 366 12.42 33.15 24.57
N SER A 367 13.14 32.39 25.37
CA SER A 367 13.96 32.93 26.44
C SER A 367 15.40 32.40 26.39
N PHE A 368 16.31 33.19 26.93
CA PHE A 368 17.72 32.83 27.09
C PHE A 368 17.99 32.58 28.58
N GLY A 369 18.02 31.32 28.96
CA GLY A 369 18.25 30.86 30.33
C GLY A 369 19.53 30.02 30.42
N LEU A 370 20.24 30.14 31.54
CA LEU A 370 21.37 29.25 31.83
C LEU A 370 20.92 27.93 32.49
N MET A 371 19.65 27.83 32.86
CA MET A 371 19.08 26.72 33.62
C MET A 371 17.93 26.09 32.84
N ALA A 372 17.91 24.76 32.77
CA ALA A 372 16.79 24.01 32.24
C ALA A 372 15.53 24.24 33.09
N THR A 373 14.37 24.25 32.43
CA THR A 373 13.07 24.37 33.07
C THR A 373 12.17 23.30 32.48
N VAL A 374 11.59 22.49 33.37
CA VAL A 374 10.60 21.49 32.99
C VAL A 374 9.23 22.02 33.40
N VAL A 375 8.31 22.04 32.46
CA VAL A 375 6.90 22.38 32.69
C VAL A 375 6.05 21.16 32.38
N THR A 376 5.26 20.73 33.34
CA THR A 376 4.34 19.62 33.18
C THR A 376 2.91 20.15 33.26
N LEU A 377 2.15 19.98 32.19
CA LEU A 377 0.70 20.20 32.19
C LEU A 377 0.04 18.84 32.41
N SER A 378 -0.58 18.64 33.57
CA SER A 378 -1.29 17.40 33.94
C SER A 378 -2.80 17.59 33.88
N ASP A 379 -3.52 16.48 33.68
CA ASP A 379 -4.99 16.49 33.57
C ASP A 379 -5.50 17.51 32.55
N LEU A 380 -4.79 17.66 31.43
CA LEU A 380 -5.16 18.60 30.39
C LEU A 380 -6.45 18.14 29.71
N GLU A 381 -7.52 18.92 29.87
CA GLU A 381 -8.85 18.63 29.36
C GLU A 381 -9.49 19.85 28.69
N ILE A 382 -10.39 19.60 27.73
CA ILE A 382 -11.31 20.61 27.19
C ILE A 382 -12.75 20.13 27.38
N THR A 383 -13.55 20.95 28.05
CA THR A 383 -14.94 20.63 28.43
C THR A 383 -15.88 21.75 28.00
N ARG A 384 -17.18 21.45 27.87
CA ARG A 384 -18.18 22.43 27.45
C ARG A 384 -18.68 23.31 28.60
#